data_AF-A0A370LUT7-F1
#
_entry.id   AF-A0A370LUT7-F1
#
_cell.length_a   1.000
_cell.length_b   1.000
_cell.length_c   1.000
_cell.angle_alpha   90.00
_cell.angle_beta   90.00
_cell.angle_gamma   90.00
#
_symmetry.space_group_name_H-M   'P 1'
#
loop_
_entity.id
_entity.type
_entity.pdbx_description
1 polymer ?
#
loop_
_entity_poly.entity_id
_entity_poly.type
_entity_poly.pdbx_seq_one_letter_code
_entity_poly.pdbx_strand_id
1 'polypeptide(L)' 'MSQILERPRNNRILIQDLLPFQKPLVKSSATSLSCYICGKGLEDGLSLTAKHTPMGSLFFCGSHYHLK' A
#
# COMPACT_ATOMS: atom_id res chain seq x y z
N MET A 1 -34.70 24.11 -3.81
CA MET A 1 -34.17 23.15 -2.82
C MET A 1 -33.35 22.15 -3.64
N SER A 2 -32.02 22.13 -3.64
CA SER A 2 -31.08 22.22 -2.53
C SER A 2 -29.80 22.89 -3.04
N GLN A 3 -29.31 23.92 -2.34
CA GLN A 3 -27.97 24.44 -2.59
C GLN A 3 -27.00 23.49 -1.91
N ILE A 4 -26.34 22.66 -2.71
CA ILE A 4 -25.16 21.90 -2.33
C ILE A 4 -24.16 22.94 -1.85
N LEU A 5 -23.93 23.00 -0.53
CA LEU A 5 -23.09 23.93 0.20
C LEU A 5 -21.90 24.41 -0.64
N GLU A 6 -22.05 25.60 -1.25
CA GLU A 6 -20.93 26.33 -1.81
C GLU A 6 -20.02 26.67 -0.64
N ARG A 7 -18.95 25.89 -0.49
CA ARG A 7 -17.98 26.10 0.59
C ARG A 7 -17.25 27.41 0.28
N PRO A 8 -17.37 28.45 1.14
CA PRO A 8 -16.59 29.65 0.95
C PRO A 8 -15.11 29.27 0.96
N ARG A 9 -14.37 29.82 -0.01
CA ARG A 9 -12.92 29.67 -0.19
C ARG A 9 -12.22 30.35 1.00
N ASN A 10 -12.29 29.71 2.15
CA ASN A 10 -11.63 30.11 3.37
C ASN A 10 -10.29 29.39 3.40
N ASN A 11 -9.20 30.13 3.62
CA ASN A 11 -7.80 29.66 3.68
C ASN A 11 -7.55 28.77 4.92
N ARG A 12 -8.45 27.83 5.20
CA ARG A 12 -8.32 26.88 6.29
C ARG A 12 -7.52 25.69 5.78
N ILE A 13 -6.21 25.78 5.96
CA ILE A 13 -5.32 24.64 5.85
C ILE A 13 -5.81 23.63 6.88
N LEU A 14 -6.28 22.45 6.45
CA LEU A 14 -6.69 21.42 7.38
C LEU A 14 -5.43 20.87 8.05
N ILE A 15 -5.52 20.48 9.31
CA ILE A 15 -4.37 19.86 10.02
C ILE A 15 -3.86 18.62 9.25
N GLN A 16 -4.75 17.96 8.49
CA GLN A 16 -4.43 16.85 7.59
C GLN A 16 -3.54 17.26 6.39
N ASP A 17 -3.58 18.52 5.95
CA ASP A 17 -2.72 19.05 4.88
C ASP A 17 -1.33 19.45 5.38
N LEU A 18 -1.21 19.77 6.68
CA LEU A 18 0.06 20.15 7.33
C LEU A 18 0.89 18.94 7.74
N LEU A 19 0.24 17.80 7.96
CA LEU A 19 0.91 16.57 8.33
C LEU A 19 1.28 15.84 7.03
N PRO A 20 2.57 15.76 6.64
CA PRO A 20 2.96 14.82 5.62
C PRO A 20 2.51 13.45 6.12
N PHE A 21 1.53 12.87 5.44
CA PHE A 21 1.12 11.48 5.62
C PHE A 21 2.33 10.65 5.17
N GLN A 22 3.33 10.56 6.05
CA GLN A 22 4.50 9.73 5.87
C GLN A 22 3.94 8.33 5.82
N LYS A 23 3.70 7.84 4.60
CA LYS A 23 3.50 6.43 4.36
C LYS A 23 4.66 5.76 5.10
N PRO A 24 4.39 4.94 6.13
CA PRO A 24 5.48 4.34 6.87
C PRO A 24 6.33 3.60 5.86
N LEU A 25 7.55 4.08 5.63
CA LEU A 25 8.50 3.40 4.79
C LEU A 25 8.88 2.15 5.58
N VAL A 26 8.15 1.06 5.31
CA VAL A 26 8.37 -0.23 5.95
C VAL A 26 9.79 -0.65 5.63
N LYS A 27 10.72 -0.47 6.57
CA LYS A 27 12.08 -0.99 6.49
C LYS A 27 12.00 -2.49 6.74
N SER A 28 11.80 -3.26 5.68
CA SER A 28 11.80 -4.72 5.76
C SER A 28 13.24 -5.23 5.86
N SER A 29 13.55 -5.99 6.90
CA SER A 29 14.83 -6.71 7.09
C SER A 29 14.93 -8.00 6.26
N ALA A 30 14.07 -8.19 5.26
CA ALA A 30 14.01 -9.40 4.48
C ALA A 30 15.06 -9.37 3.36
N THR A 31 15.98 -10.33 3.39
CA THR A 31 17.20 -10.41 2.58
C THR A 31 16.94 -10.78 1.11
N SER A 32 15.75 -11.28 0.80
CA SER A 32 15.20 -11.41 -0.56
C SER A 32 13.76 -11.90 -0.42
N LEU A 33 12.81 -11.17 -1.02
CA LEU A 33 11.42 -11.57 -1.08
C LEU A 33 11.04 -11.71 -2.54
N SER A 34 10.49 -12.86 -2.89
CA SER A 34 9.99 -13.17 -4.24
C SER A 34 8.54 -13.64 -4.19
N CYS A 35 7.80 -13.35 -5.25
CA CYS A 35 6.46 -13.88 -5.42
C CYS A 35 6.54 -15.41 -5.57
N TYR A 36 5.77 -16.13 -4.76
CA TYR A 36 5.70 -17.59 -4.80
C TYR A 36 5.30 -18.15 -6.18
N ILE A 37 4.55 -17.39 -6.98
CA ILE A 37 4.02 -17.84 -8.28
C ILE A 37 4.99 -17.56 -9.43
N CYS A 38 5.51 -16.34 -9.55
CA CYS A 38 6.35 -15.96 -10.70
C CYS A 38 7.84 -15.81 -10.36
N GLY A 39 8.23 -16.01 -9.10
CA GLY A 39 9.62 -15.85 -8.65
C GLY A 39 10.15 -14.42 -8.68
N LYS A 40 9.36 -13.45 -9.18
CA LYS A 40 9.79 -12.06 -9.29
C LYS A 40 9.86 -11.39 -7.92
N GLY A 41 10.93 -10.66 -7.68
CA GLY A 41 11.26 -10.06 -6.40
C GLY A 41 10.96 -8.57 -6.30
N LEU A 42 11.33 -8.00 -5.16
CA LEU A 42 11.36 -6.55 -4.95
C LEU A 42 12.33 -5.85 -5.91
N GLU A 43 13.43 -6.51 -6.28
CA GLU A 43 14.43 -6.01 -7.25
C GLU A 43 13.82 -5.74 -8.64
N ASP A 44 12.73 -6.43 -9.00
CA ASP A 44 11.99 -6.22 -10.25
C ASP A 44 11.03 -5.02 -10.19
N GLY A 45 11.06 -4.23 -9.11
CA GLY A 45 10.14 -3.10 -8.89
C GLY A 45 8.71 -3.53 -8.54
N LEU A 46 8.51 -4.79 -8.17
CA LEU A 46 7.20 -5.32 -7.82
C LEU A 46 6.90 -5.15 -6.34
N SER A 47 5.69 -4.71 -6.04
CA SER A 47 5.15 -4.75 -4.69
C SER A 47 4.70 -6.16 -4.35
N LEU A 48 5.22 -6.71 -3.26
CA LEU A 48 4.86 -8.02 -2.73
C LEU A 48 3.99 -7.85 -1.48
N THR A 49 2.96 -8.68 -1.36
CA THR A 49 2.07 -8.74 -0.21
C THR A 49 2.22 -10.08 0.50
N ALA A 50 2.46 -10.04 1.80
CA ALA A 50 2.52 -11.23 2.64
C ALA A 50 1.11 -11.75 2.93
N LYS A 51 0.89 -13.05 2.73
CA LYS A 51 -0.31 -13.78 3.11
C LYS A 51 0.10 -14.87 4.09
N HIS A 52 -0.43 -14.81 5.31
CA HIS A 52 -0.24 -15.87 6.30
C HIS A 52 -1.08 -17.08 5.91
N THR A 53 -0.41 -18.21 5.76
CA THR A 53 -1.02 -19.54 5.55
C THR A 53 -0.66 -20.45 6.73
N PRO A 54 -1.34 -21.59 6.91
CA PRO A 54 -1.01 -22.54 7.98
C PRO A 54 0.44 -23.06 7.91
N MET A 55 1.06 -23.01 6.73
CA MET A 55 2.44 -23.46 6.49
C MET A 55 3.48 -22.33 6.65
N GLY A 56 3.04 -21.09 6.91
CA GLY A 56 3.91 -19.92 7.03
C GLY A 56 3.46 -18.73 6.18
N SER A 57 4.30 -17.69 6.11
CA SER A 57 4.04 -16.47 5.36
C SER A 57 4.52 -16.62 3.91
N LEU A 58 3.59 -16.54 2.95
CA LEU A 58 3.89 -16.56 1.52
C LEU A 58 3.75 -15.16 0.93
N PHE A 59 4.53 -14.84 -0.11
CA PHE A 59 4.51 -13.53 -0.76
C PHE A 59 3.92 -13.60 -2.17
N PHE A 60 3.04 -12.66 -2.48
CA PHE A 60 2.35 -12.57 -3.76
C PHE A 60 2.52 -11.17 -4.37
N CYS A 61 2.82 -11.07 -5.66
CA CYS A 61 2.82 -9.77 -6.34
C CYS A 61 1.37 -9.32 -6.63
N GLY A 62 1.18 -8.03 -6.96
CA GLY A 62 -0.16 -7.47 -7.23
C GLY A 62 -0.97 -8.25 -8.28
N SER A 63 -0.32 -8.81 -9.29
CA SER A 63 -0.97 -9.65 -10.31
C SER A 63 -1.49 -10.99 -9.77
N HIS A 64 -0.84 -11.52 -8.74
CA HIS A 64 -1.12 -12.84 -8.17
C HIS A 64 -1.80 -12.79 -6.79
N TYR A 65 -2.02 -11.59 -6.24
CA TYR A 65 -2.67 -11.41 -4.94
C TYR A 65 -4.12 -11.92 -4.92
N HIS A 66 -4.84 -11.76 -6.03
CA HIS A 66 -6.24 -12.17 -6.17
C HIS A 66 -6.44 -13.64 -6.55
N LEU A 67 -5.38 -14.44 -6.63
CA LEU A 67 -5.53 -15.87 -6.88
C LEU A 67 -6.22 -16.50 -5.66
N LYS A 68 -7.51 -16.82 -5.85
CA LYS A 68 -8.35 -17.54 -4.88
C LYS A 68 -7.91 -18.99 -4.78
#